data_AF-A0A8H8JU51-F1
#
_entry.id   AF-A0A8H8JU51-F1
#
_cell.length_a   1.000
_cell.length_b   1.000
_cell.length_c   1.000
_cell.angle_alpha   90.00
_cell.angle_beta   90.00
_cell.angle_gamma   90.00
#
_symmetry.space_group_name_H-M   'P 1'
#
loop_
_entity.id
_entity.type
_entity.pdbx_description
1 polymer ?
#
loop_
_entity_poly.entity_id
_entity_poly.type
_entity_poly.pdbx_seq_one_letter_code
_entity_poly.pdbx_strand_id
1 'polypeptide(L)'
;MYIPYIVSRILDASPSKKEALPLNLQSWLMIDGVYSSFIVSEEVPIAAFAKKNQQILGLNNTVVQELQSMTQSCRYQKILDAATYPPRGEIPLPNGNQDVTEESCDAYGLFQQASIEGDLCFNAYRITDECPTPPVNRADVQKALHFDNFGNWTQCSCKPVFATNEDGSGYSETLFPDLLSRLPKGFSLWHGLLDAKLLSEGTRITIQNLTWAGHQGFQKPIKTPWTVNGTKHGLYHTERKLTYIEFDNAGHMIPQDQPEAALHVFKWVLNGGTL
;
A
#
# COMPACT_ATOMS: atom_id res chain seq x y z
N MET A 1 2.92 7.43 -3.23
CA MET A 1 2.83 8.43 -4.30
C MET A 1 4.18 8.75 -4.97
N TYR A 2 5.29 8.92 -4.24
CA TYR A 2 6.52 9.50 -4.83
C TYR A 2 7.24 8.68 -5.92
N ILE A 3 7.37 7.37 -5.74
CA ILE A 3 8.22 6.52 -6.60
C ILE A 3 7.83 6.63 -8.09
N PRO A 4 6.55 6.50 -8.50
CA PRO A 4 6.14 6.62 -9.91
C PRO A 4 6.48 7.99 -10.52
N TYR A 5 6.31 9.08 -9.78
CA TYR A 5 6.68 10.43 -10.25
C TYR A 5 8.20 10.57 -10.43
N ILE A 6 9.00 10.04 -9.51
CA ILE A 6 10.47 10.01 -9.63
C ILE A 6 10.89 9.18 -10.85
N VAL A 7 10.28 8.01 -11.03
CA VAL A 7 10.52 7.12 -12.18
C VAL A 7 10.19 7.83 -13.48
N SER A 8 9.01 8.46 -13.59
CA SER A 8 8.64 9.26 -14.78
C SER A 8 9.70 10.33 -15.06
N ARG A 9 10.10 11.09 -14.03
CA ARG A 9 11.11 12.15 -14.17
C ARG A 9 12.47 11.65 -14.64
N ILE A 10 12.88 10.44 -14.25
CA ILE A 10 14.11 9.80 -14.75
C ILE A 10 13.96 9.43 -16.23
N LEU A 11 12.84 8.79 -16.59
CA LEU A 11 12.60 8.33 -17.97
C LEU A 11 12.40 9.51 -18.95
N ASP A 12 11.83 10.62 -18.47
CA ASP A 12 11.54 11.84 -19.23
C ASP A 12 12.71 12.85 -19.23
N ALA A 13 13.85 12.50 -18.60
CA ALA A 13 15.01 13.38 -18.57
C ALA A 13 15.51 13.70 -20.00
N SER A 14 15.93 14.97 -20.20
CA SER A 14 16.51 15.42 -21.47
C SER A 14 17.76 14.61 -21.84
N PRO A 15 18.14 14.55 -23.12
CA PRO A 15 19.36 13.86 -23.56
C PRO A 15 20.60 14.27 -22.76
N SER A 16 20.81 15.58 -22.55
CA SER A 16 21.92 16.12 -21.76
C SER A 16 21.92 15.66 -20.30
N LYS A 17 20.74 15.51 -19.68
CA LYS A 17 20.62 14.99 -18.30
C LYS A 17 20.91 13.50 -18.22
N LYS A 18 20.48 12.74 -19.23
CA LYS A 18 20.78 11.30 -19.35
C LYS A 18 22.26 11.05 -19.61
N GLU A 19 22.92 11.93 -20.38
CA GLU A 19 24.37 11.89 -20.59
C GLU A 19 25.12 12.22 -19.29
N ALA A 20 24.70 13.24 -18.54
CA ALA A 20 25.33 13.64 -17.29
C ALA A 20 25.16 12.61 -16.15
N LEU A 21 24.02 11.89 -16.11
CA LEU A 21 23.76 10.82 -15.16
C LEU A 21 23.06 9.65 -15.86
N PRO A 22 23.81 8.72 -16.44
CA PRO A 22 23.27 7.61 -17.22
C PRO A 22 22.68 6.53 -16.30
N LEU A 23 21.44 6.75 -15.86
CA LEU A 23 20.69 5.78 -15.05
C LEU A 23 20.06 4.70 -15.95
N ASN A 24 20.45 3.44 -15.71
CA ASN A 24 19.84 2.28 -16.36
C ASN A 24 18.65 1.74 -15.52
N LEU A 25 17.54 2.49 -15.48
CA LEU A 25 16.39 2.13 -14.67
C LEU A 25 15.68 0.88 -15.21
N GLN A 26 15.67 -0.20 -14.41
CA GLN A 26 15.15 -1.50 -14.81
C GLN A 26 13.73 -1.79 -14.30
N SER A 27 13.48 -1.41 -13.04
CA SER A 27 12.27 -1.73 -12.27
C SER A 27 12.14 -0.75 -11.10
N TRP A 28 11.00 -0.80 -10.42
CA TRP A 28 10.81 -0.26 -9.08
C TRP A 28 9.93 -1.22 -8.25
N LEU A 29 9.94 -1.01 -6.93
CA LEU A 29 9.03 -1.70 -6.03
C LEU A 29 8.40 -0.69 -5.07
N MET A 30 7.20 -0.98 -4.60
CA MET A 30 6.53 -0.21 -3.56
C MET A 30 5.87 -1.17 -2.58
N ILE A 31 6.09 -0.91 -1.31
CA ILE A 31 5.54 -1.66 -0.17
C ILE A 31 4.44 -0.80 0.44
N ASP A 32 3.25 -1.38 0.59
CA ASP A 32 2.09 -0.81 1.29
C ASP A 32 1.89 0.67 0.97
N GLY A 33 1.87 0.97 -0.32
CA GLY A 33 1.92 2.34 -0.82
C GLY A 33 0.55 2.99 -0.95
N VAL A 34 0.49 4.30 -0.71
CA VAL A 34 -0.61 5.13 -1.21
C VAL A 34 -0.38 5.38 -2.69
N TYR A 35 -1.21 4.82 -3.55
CA TYR A 35 -1.17 5.08 -4.99
C TYR A 35 -2.52 5.48 -5.59
N SER A 36 -3.62 5.42 -4.84
CA SER A 36 -4.98 5.77 -5.27
C SER A 36 -5.78 6.34 -4.08
N SER A 37 -7.04 6.73 -4.33
CA SER A 37 -8.01 7.24 -3.34
C SER A 37 -8.02 6.49 -2.01
N PHE A 38 -8.10 7.25 -0.91
CA PHE A 38 -8.27 6.70 0.44
C PHE A 38 -9.63 6.00 0.63
N ILE A 39 -10.66 6.37 -0.14
CA ILE A 39 -11.92 5.61 -0.16
C ILE A 39 -11.65 4.14 -0.56
N VAL A 40 -10.75 3.92 -1.53
CA VAL A 40 -10.40 2.58 -1.99
C VAL A 40 -9.46 1.87 -1.02
N SER A 41 -8.44 2.57 -0.51
CA SER A 41 -7.41 1.94 0.33
C SER A 41 -7.79 1.76 1.80
N GLU A 42 -8.72 2.57 2.31
CA GLU A 42 -9.11 2.60 3.72
C GLU A 42 -10.60 2.25 3.88
N GLU A 43 -11.50 3.08 3.34
CA GLU A 43 -12.94 3.01 3.66
C GLU A 43 -13.65 1.75 3.16
N VAL A 44 -13.52 1.46 1.86
CA VAL A 44 -14.20 0.34 1.21
C VAL A 44 -13.88 -1.02 1.86
N PRO A 45 -12.62 -1.35 2.17
CA PRO A 45 -12.27 -2.66 2.71
C PRO A 45 -12.38 -2.81 4.23
N ILE A 46 -12.53 -1.71 4.99
CA ILE A 46 -12.32 -1.75 6.45
C ILE A 46 -13.30 -2.67 7.18
N ALA A 47 -14.56 -2.73 6.76
CA ALA A 47 -15.56 -3.56 7.43
C ALA A 47 -15.24 -5.06 7.33
N ALA A 48 -14.75 -5.52 6.17
CA ALA A 48 -14.35 -6.91 5.97
C ALA A 48 -13.12 -7.25 6.80
N PHE A 49 -12.15 -6.34 6.86
CA PHE A 49 -10.96 -6.48 7.68
C PHE A 49 -11.26 -6.51 9.18
N ALA A 50 -12.09 -5.57 9.66
CA ALA A 50 -12.54 -5.50 11.04
C ALA A 50 -13.24 -6.79 11.47
N LYS A 51 -14.13 -7.33 10.63
CA LYS A 51 -14.79 -8.61 10.88
C LYS A 51 -13.81 -9.77 10.95
N LYS A 52 -12.87 -9.86 10.00
CA LYS A 52 -11.88 -10.93 9.93
C LYS A 52 -10.96 -10.95 11.16
N ASN A 53 -10.60 -9.76 11.65
CA ASN A 53 -9.63 -9.58 12.73
C ASN A 53 -10.28 -9.17 14.06
N GLN A 54 -11.60 -9.35 14.20
CA GLN A 54 -12.39 -8.83 15.31
C GLN A 54 -11.81 -9.21 16.68
N GLN A 55 -11.42 -10.47 16.83
CA GLN A 55 -10.87 -10.98 18.10
C GLN A 55 -9.51 -10.35 18.43
N ILE A 56 -8.62 -10.21 17.45
CA ILE A 56 -7.29 -9.62 17.63
C ILE A 56 -7.43 -8.16 18.05
N LEU A 57 -8.37 -7.45 17.44
CA LEU A 57 -8.61 -6.03 17.64
C LEU A 57 -9.52 -5.71 18.83
N GLY A 58 -10.00 -6.72 19.57
CA GLY A 58 -10.93 -6.51 20.69
C GLY A 58 -12.26 -5.84 20.30
N LEU A 59 -12.69 -5.93 19.04
CA LEU A 59 -13.84 -5.19 18.55
C LEU A 59 -15.17 -5.81 19.00
N ASN A 60 -16.07 -4.95 19.50
CA ASN A 60 -17.43 -5.33 19.87
C ASN A 60 -18.27 -5.72 18.63
N ASN A 61 -19.19 -6.67 18.81
CA ASN A 61 -20.09 -7.12 17.75
C ASN A 61 -20.91 -5.97 17.13
N THR A 62 -21.33 -5.00 17.95
CA THR A 62 -22.10 -3.83 17.49
C THR A 62 -21.30 -3.00 16.49
N VAL A 63 -20.02 -2.72 16.79
CA VAL A 63 -19.13 -1.96 15.89
C VAL A 63 -18.95 -2.70 14.56
N VAL A 64 -18.73 -4.02 14.61
CA VAL A 64 -18.59 -4.81 13.38
C VAL A 64 -19.87 -4.81 12.53
N GLN A 65 -21.05 -4.83 13.17
CA GLN A 65 -22.33 -4.71 12.47
C GLN A 65 -22.56 -3.31 11.90
N GLU A 66 -22.12 -2.27 12.60
CA GLU A 66 -22.20 -0.88 12.13
C GLU A 66 -21.32 -0.66 10.89
N LEU A 67 -20.05 -1.11 10.92
CA LEU A 67 -19.15 -1.06 9.76
C LEU A 67 -19.73 -1.82 8.54
N GLN A 68 -20.36 -2.97 8.77
CA GLN A 68 -21.07 -3.71 7.71
C GLN A 68 -22.27 -2.93 7.16
N SER A 69 -23.00 -2.22 8.02
CA SER A 69 -24.12 -1.37 7.60
C SER A 69 -23.64 -0.18 6.78
N MET A 70 -22.53 0.46 7.19
CA MET A 70 -21.87 1.53 6.43
C MET A 70 -21.43 1.06 5.04
N THR A 71 -20.93 -0.18 4.92
CA THR A 71 -20.55 -0.76 3.62
C THR A 71 -21.72 -0.74 2.61
N GLN A 72 -22.95 -0.92 3.10
CA GLN A 72 -24.16 -0.87 2.26
C GLN A 72 -24.63 0.57 2.02
N SER A 73 -24.78 1.38 3.07
CA SER A 73 -25.30 2.76 2.96
C SER A 73 -24.36 3.65 2.13
N CYS A 74 -23.05 3.46 2.26
CA CYS A 74 -22.02 4.19 1.53
C CYS A 74 -21.67 3.56 0.17
N ARG A 75 -22.40 2.50 -0.24
CA ARG A 75 -22.26 1.80 -1.53
C ARG A 75 -20.88 1.18 -1.77
N TYR A 76 -20.07 1.00 -0.73
CA TYR A 76 -18.77 0.33 -0.80
C TYR A 76 -18.89 -1.12 -1.26
N GLN A 77 -20.01 -1.79 -0.97
CA GLN A 77 -20.26 -3.15 -1.48
C GLN A 77 -20.19 -3.21 -3.01
N LYS A 78 -20.65 -2.17 -3.73
CA LYS A 78 -20.59 -2.16 -5.20
C LYS A 78 -19.16 -2.14 -5.74
N ILE A 79 -18.25 -1.49 -5.02
CA ILE A 79 -16.83 -1.42 -5.39
C ILE A 79 -16.17 -2.77 -5.16
N LEU A 80 -16.43 -3.38 -3.99
CA LEU A 80 -15.98 -4.75 -3.67
C LEU A 80 -16.46 -5.77 -4.72
N ASP A 81 -17.75 -5.72 -5.06
CA ASP A 81 -18.36 -6.65 -6.02
C ASP A 81 -17.85 -6.44 -7.46
N ALA A 82 -17.36 -5.24 -7.80
CA ALA A 82 -16.85 -4.92 -9.13
C ALA A 82 -15.41 -5.42 -9.37
N ALA A 83 -14.63 -5.65 -8.30
CA ALA A 83 -13.23 -6.12 -8.34
C ALA A 83 -13.13 -7.62 -8.73
N THR A 84 -13.66 -7.96 -9.90
CA THR A 84 -13.74 -9.32 -10.45
C THR A 84 -12.58 -9.63 -11.39
N TYR A 85 -12.35 -10.93 -11.66
CA TYR A 85 -11.31 -11.42 -12.58
C TYR A 85 -11.96 -12.24 -13.70
N PRO A 86 -11.90 -11.82 -14.98
CA PRO A 86 -11.43 -10.50 -15.43
C PRO A 86 -12.39 -9.38 -15.00
N PRO A 87 -11.93 -8.12 -14.92
CA PRO A 87 -12.80 -6.97 -14.71
C PRO A 87 -13.87 -6.82 -15.79
N ARG A 88 -14.97 -6.17 -15.42
CA ARG A 88 -16.13 -5.95 -16.30
C ARG A 88 -16.31 -4.50 -16.74
N GLY A 89 -15.35 -3.63 -16.45
CA GLY A 89 -15.42 -2.20 -16.69
C GLY A 89 -14.86 -1.39 -15.51
N GLU A 90 -14.80 -0.08 -15.69
CA GLU A 90 -14.31 0.85 -14.68
C GLU A 90 -15.05 0.70 -13.34
N ILE A 91 -14.31 0.89 -12.25
CA ILE A 91 -14.78 0.85 -10.87
C ILE A 91 -14.78 2.30 -10.33
N PRO A 92 -15.90 3.04 -10.41
CA PRO A 92 -15.97 4.41 -9.95
C PRO A 92 -16.09 4.52 -8.42
N LEU A 93 -15.64 5.65 -7.87
CA LEU A 93 -15.92 5.98 -6.45
C LEU A 93 -17.43 6.22 -6.23
N PRO A 94 -17.96 5.99 -5.02
CA PRO A 94 -19.40 5.81 -4.78
C PRO A 94 -20.22 7.11 -4.82
N ASN A 95 -19.54 8.25 -4.88
CA ASN A 95 -20.02 9.62 -4.72
C ASN A 95 -19.85 10.46 -6.02
N GLY A 96 -20.06 9.83 -7.19
CA GLY A 96 -19.89 10.50 -8.48
C GLY A 96 -18.41 10.66 -8.86
N ASN A 97 -17.59 9.67 -8.47
CA ASN A 97 -16.16 9.63 -8.74
C ASN A 97 -15.36 10.80 -8.13
N GLN A 98 -15.79 11.29 -6.96
CA GLN A 98 -15.08 12.34 -6.21
C GLN A 98 -14.26 11.70 -5.10
N ASP A 99 -13.05 12.22 -4.84
CA ASP A 99 -12.23 11.70 -3.74
C ASP A 99 -12.52 12.44 -2.43
N VAL A 100 -13.76 12.28 -1.96
CA VAL A 100 -14.27 12.94 -0.74
C VAL A 100 -15.10 11.94 0.06
N THR A 101 -14.66 11.61 1.27
CA THR A 101 -15.43 10.80 2.21
C THR A 101 -16.42 11.70 2.96
N GLU A 102 -17.72 11.39 2.86
CA GLU A 102 -18.73 12.03 3.71
C GLU A 102 -18.58 11.56 5.16
N GLU A 103 -18.87 12.41 6.15
CA GLU A 103 -18.75 12.06 7.58
C GLU A 103 -19.51 10.78 7.95
N SER A 104 -20.73 10.60 7.40
CA SER A 104 -21.54 9.39 7.61
C SER A 104 -20.95 8.11 6.98
N CYS A 105 -19.87 8.25 6.23
CA CYS A 105 -19.17 7.21 5.49
C CYS A 105 -17.69 7.08 5.87
N ASP A 106 -17.27 7.73 6.96
CA ASP A 106 -15.94 7.57 7.58
C ASP A 106 -15.90 6.27 8.41
N ALA A 107 -15.91 5.14 7.70
CA ALA A 107 -15.89 3.82 8.31
C ALA A 107 -14.51 3.53 8.91
N TYR A 108 -13.45 4.06 8.31
CA TYR A 108 -12.10 3.96 8.84
C TYR A 108 -11.96 4.67 10.19
N GLY A 109 -12.52 5.88 10.34
CA GLY A 109 -12.53 6.63 11.60
C GLY A 109 -13.22 5.87 12.72
N LEU A 110 -14.42 5.31 12.46
CA LEU A 110 -15.13 4.46 13.42
C LEU A 110 -14.31 3.23 13.82
N PHE A 111 -13.72 2.55 12.84
CA PHE A 111 -12.85 1.40 13.08
C PHE A 111 -11.65 1.77 13.96
N GLN A 112 -10.94 2.85 13.60
CA GLN A 112 -9.73 3.27 14.30
C GLN A 112 -10.03 3.63 15.76
N GLN A 113 -11.11 4.38 16.00
CA GLN A 113 -11.53 4.70 17.35
C GLN A 113 -11.84 3.43 18.16
N ALA A 114 -12.65 2.53 17.62
CA ALA A 114 -13.04 1.31 18.31
C ALA A 114 -11.85 0.37 18.57
N SER A 115 -10.86 0.31 17.67
CA SER A 115 -9.64 -0.47 17.88
C SER A 115 -8.76 0.08 18.99
N ILE A 116 -8.65 1.41 19.13
CA ILE A 116 -7.93 2.05 20.24
C ILE A 116 -8.64 1.80 21.58
N GLU A 117 -9.98 1.80 21.58
CA GLU A 117 -10.78 1.47 22.76
C GLU A 117 -10.67 -0.01 23.16
N GLY A 118 -10.51 -0.90 22.18
CA GLY A 118 -10.34 -2.35 22.38
C GLY A 118 -8.93 -2.76 22.82
N ASP A 119 -7.90 -2.05 22.34
CA ASP A 119 -6.50 -2.27 22.68
C ASP A 119 -5.72 -0.95 22.75
N LEU A 120 -5.25 -0.58 23.94
CA LEU A 120 -4.45 0.63 24.17
C LEU A 120 -3.09 0.59 23.45
N CYS A 121 -2.62 -0.58 23.05
CA CYS A 121 -1.42 -0.76 22.25
C CYS A 121 -1.71 -0.85 20.74
N PHE A 122 -2.96 -0.65 20.30
CA PHE A 122 -3.34 -0.80 18.90
C PHE A 122 -2.39 -0.06 17.95
N ASN A 123 -1.83 -0.81 17.01
CA ASN A 123 -0.98 -0.28 15.96
C ASN A 123 -1.62 -0.54 14.59
N ALA A 124 -2.09 0.52 13.93
CA ALA A 124 -2.66 0.40 12.58
C ALA A 124 -1.64 -0.11 11.55
N TYR A 125 -0.33 0.06 11.78
CA TYR A 125 0.69 -0.45 10.87
C TYR A 125 0.85 -1.97 10.95
N ARG A 126 0.52 -2.61 12.06
CA ARG A 126 0.44 -4.08 12.17
C ARG A 126 -0.42 -4.44 13.38
N ILE A 127 -1.59 -5.00 13.14
CA ILE A 127 -2.61 -5.24 14.20
C ILE A 127 -2.22 -6.25 15.27
N THR A 128 -1.08 -6.92 15.13
CA THR A 128 -0.54 -7.88 16.10
C THR A 128 0.69 -7.34 16.84
N ASP A 129 1.03 -6.07 16.65
CA ASP A 129 2.11 -5.43 17.40
C ASP A 129 1.74 -5.21 18.86
N GLU A 130 2.79 -5.15 19.68
CA GLU A 130 2.72 -4.67 21.05
C GLU A 130 3.03 -3.17 21.12
N CYS A 131 2.82 -2.57 22.29
CA CYS A 131 3.04 -1.15 22.52
C CYS A 131 4.43 -0.68 22.02
N PRO A 132 4.49 0.47 21.31
CA PRO A 132 5.74 0.95 20.70
C PRO A 132 6.80 1.26 21.76
N THR A 133 8.06 0.95 21.43
CA THR A 133 9.20 1.39 22.25
C THR A 133 9.57 2.84 21.93
N PRO A 134 9.93 3.67 22.93
CA PRO A 134 10.30 5.06 22.69
C PRO A 134 11.56 5.17 21.82
N PRO A 135 11.65 6.21 20.95
CA PRO A 135 12.82 6.43 20.12
C PRO A 135 14.06 6.79 20.95
N VAL A 136 15.24 6.38 20.48
CA VAL A 136 16.51 6.61 21.16
C VAL A 136 17.30 7.71 20.43
N ASN A 137 17.61 8.81 21.13
CA ASN A 137 18.39 9.95 20.61
C ASN A 137 19.83 9.95 21.16
N ARG A 138 20.70 9.12 20.57
CA ARG A 138 22.09 8.94 21.00
C ARG A 138 23.01 10.00 20.37
N ALA A 139 23.64 10.85 21.17
CA ALA A 139 24.54 11.91 20.70
C ALA A 139 25.79 11.37 19.98
N ASP A 140 26.34 10.24 20.46
CA ASP A 140 27.44 9.53 19.80
C ASP A 140 27.04 8.97 18.42
N VAL A 141 25.77 8.55 18.25
CA VAL A 141 25.24 8.11 16.95
C VAL A 141 25.07 9.31 16.02
N GLN A 142 24.53 10.44 16.50
CA GLN A 142 24.41 11.67 15.71
C GLN A 142 25.78 12.15 15.21
N LYS A 143 26.80 12.11 16.08
CA LYS A 143 28.18 12.42 15.72
C LYS A 143 28.73 11.48 14.65
N ALA A 144 28.52 10.17 14.83
CA ALA A 144 28.97 9.16 13.87
C ALA A 144 28.30 9.32 12.49
N LEU A 145 27.07 9.83 12.45
CA LEU A 145 26.32 10.12 11.21
C LEU A 145 26.57 11.54 10.65
N HIS A 146 27.51 12.31 11.23
CA HIS A 146 27.83 13.69 10.84
C HIS A 146 26.67 14.69 10.99
N PHE A 147 25.79 14.46 11.96
CA PHE A 147 24.71 15.36 12.36
C PHE A 147 24.92 15.85 13.81
N ASP A 148 26.15 16.24 14.16
CA ASP A 148 26.48 16.75 15.50
C ASP A 148 25.50 17.85 15.94
N ASN A 149 24.97 17.72 17.16
CA ASN A 149 24.01 18.66 17.77
C ASN A 149 22.68 18.81 17.00
N PHE A 150 22.23 17.78 16.28
CA PHE A 150 20.94 17.78 15.58
C PHE A 150 19.73 17.92 16.53
N GLY A 151 19.88 17.49 17.78
CA GLY A 151 18.83 17.56 18.79
C GLY A 151 17.96 16.31 18.78
N ASN A 152 16.64 16.47 18.93
CA ASN A 152 15.72 15.34 18.99
C ASN A 152 15.25 14.97 17.58
N TRP A 153 15.59 13.77 17.14
CA TRP A 153 15.02 13.16 15.95
C TRP A 153 13.59 12.69 16.21
N THR A 154 12.72 12.87 15.23
CA THR A 154 11.37 12.31 15.19
C THR A 154 11.18 11.54 13.89
N GLN A 155 10.40 10.45 13.94
CA GLN A 155 10.15 9.58 12.78
C GLN A 155 9.35 10.29 11.69
N CYS A 156 8.34 11.07 12.08
CA CYS A 156 7.49 11.86 11.19
C CYS A 156 7.55 13.34 11.60
N SER A 157 7.35 14.22 10.63
CA SER A 157 7.34 15.67 10.83
C SER A 157 5.92 16.20 10.60
N CYS A 158 5.45 17.11 11.46
CA CYS A 158 4.22 17.87 11.21
C CYS A 158 4.44 19.01 10.19
N LYS A 159 5.69 19.25 9.76
CA LYS A 159 5.98 20.20 8.68
C LYS A 159 5.71 19.54 7.34
N PRO A 160 5.00 20.21 6.43
CA PRO A 160 4.76 19.70 5.09
C PRO A 160 6.06 19.37 4.35
N VAL A 161 6.03 18.31 3.55
CA VAL A 161 7.16 17.89 2.70
C VAL A 161 7.37 18.91 1.57
N PHE A 162 6.27 19.46 1.04
CA PHE A 162 6.29 20.46 -0.02
C PHE A 162 6.34 21.88 0.54
N ALA A 163 7.19 22.73 -0.05
CA ALA A 163 7.38 24.12 0.37
C ALA A 163 6.11 24.98 0.27
N THR A 164 5.16 24.59 -0.57
CA THR A 164 3.85 25.25 -0.76
C THR A 164 2.78 24.75 0.22
N ASN A 165 3.13 23.82 1.11
CA ASN A 165 2.20 23.09 2.00
C ASN A 165 1.12 22.26 1.28
N GLU A 166 1.15 22.18 -0.04
CA GLU A 166 0.15 21.48 -0.85
C GLU A 166 0.83 20.55 -1.85
N ASP A 167 0.29 19.32 -1.96
CA ASP A 167 0.58 18.41 -3.08
C ASP A 167 -0.59 18.48 -4.06
N GLY A 168 -0.38 19.13 -5.20
CA GLY A 168 -1.37 19.19 -6.29
C GLY A 168 -1.24 18.05 -7.29
N SER A 169 -0.38 17.06 -7.03
CA SER A 169 -0.18 15.91 -7.90
C SER A 169 -1.41 15.00 -7.85
N GLY A 170 -1.77 14.42 -8.99
CA GLY A 170 -2.74 13.33 -9.00
C GLY A 170 -2.21 12.09 -8.27
N TYR A 171 -3.10 11.13 -8.02
CA TYR A 171 -2.68 9.83 -7.56
C TYR A 171 -1.74 9.15 -8.57
N SER A 172 -0.79 8.39 -8.04
CA SER A 172 0.35 7.91 -8.80
C SER A 172 0.05 6.65 -9.63
N GLU A 173 -1.07 5.95 -9.36
CA GLU A 173 -1.57 4.84 -10.18
C GLU A 173 -1.89 5.27 -11.61
N THR A 174 -2.25 6.54 -11.83
CA THR A 174 -2.45 7.11 -13.18
C THR A 174 -1.22 7.00 -14.08
N LEU A 175 -0.02 6.93 -13.50
CA LEU A 175 1.25 6.76 -14.22
C LEU A 175 1.55 5.28 -14.53
N PHE A 176 0.92 4.34 -13.85
CA PHE A 176 1.30 2.91 -13.92
C PHE A 176 1.23 2.34 -15.34
N PRO A 177 0.19 2.60 -16.17
CA PRO A 177 0.12 2.06 -17.52
C PRO A 177 1.29 2.49 -18.41
N ASP A 178 1.66 3.78 -18.38
CA ASP A 178 2.81 4.30 -19.13
C ASP A 178 4.11 3.66 -18.63
N LEU A 179 4.31 3.63 -17.32
CA LEU A 179 5.52 3.08 -16.72
C LEU A 179 5.70 1.59 -17.02
N LEU A 180 4.64 0.78 -17.01
CA LEU A 180 4.69 -0.65 -17.39
C LEU A 180 5.13 -0.84 -18.85
N SER A 181 4.77 0.09 -19.74
CA SER A 181 5.16 0.03 -21.16
C SER A 181 6.65 0.33 -21.37
N ARG A 182 7.22 1.19 -20.52
CA ARG A 182 8.59 1.73 -20.67
C ARG A 182 9.65 0.98 -19.86
N LEU A 183 9.27 0.39 -18.73
CA LEU A 183 10.22 -0.31 -17.86
C LEU A 183 10.55 -1.71 -18.42
N PRO A 184 11.84 -2.07 -18.53
CA PRO A 184 12.25 -3.39 -19.02
C PRO A 184 11.65 -4.54 -18.21
N LYS A 185 11.73 -4.46 -16.88
CA LYS A 185 11.26 -5.51 -15.95
C LYS A 185 9.89 -5.22 -15.32
N GLY A 186 9.25 -4.10 -15.68
CA GLY A 186 8.01 -3.65 -15.02
C GLY A 186 8.25 -3.18 -13.60
N PHE A 187 7.33 -3.52 -12.69
CA PHE A 187 7.46 -3.21 -11.26
C PHE A 187 6.63 -4.16 -10.39
N SER A 188 6.89 -4.11 -9.08
CA SER A 188 6.15 -4.90 -8.10
C SER A 188 5.51 -4.05 -7.00
N LEU A 189 4.27 -4.40 -6.65
CA LEU A 189 3.55 -3.87 -5.50
C LEU A 189 3.49 -4.95 -4.42
N TRP A 190 3.94 -4.64 -3.22
CA TRP A 190 3.93 -5.58 -2.09
C TRP A 190 2.95 -5.07 -1.04
N HIS A 191 2.25 -5.98 -0.36
CA HIS A 191 1.27 -5.60 0.66
C HIS A 191 1.24 -6.57 1.84
N GLY A 192 1.34 -6.05 3.06
CA GLY A 192 1.19 -6.81 4.29
C GLY A 192 -0.28 -7.07 4.62
N LEU A 193 -0.68 -8.33 4.85
CA LEU A 193 -2.08 -8.67 5.12
C LEU A 193 -2.58 -8.28 6.53
N LEU A 194 -1.70 -7.80 7.40
CA LEU A 194 -2.01 -7.25 8.73
C LEU A 194 -1.90 -5.71 8.76
N ASP A 195 -1.66 -5.05 7.62
CA ASP A 195 -1.73 -3.59 7.53
C ASP A 195 -3.20 -3.16 7.64
N ALA A 196 -3.50 -2.43 8.71
CA ALA A 196 -4.80 -1.81 8.93
C ALA A 196 -4.78 -0.33 8.58
N LYS A 197 -3.64 0.26 8.21
CA LYS A 197 -3.54 1.63 7.74
C LYS A 197 -3.87 1.72 6.26
N LEU A 198 -3.36 0.81 5.43
CA LEU A 198 -3.75 0.66 4.04
C LEU A 198 -4.06 -0.80 3.77
N LEU A 199 -5.25 -1.10 3.25
CA LEU A 199 -5.70 -2.47 3.17
C LEU A 199 -5.36 -3.09 1.80
N SER A 200 -4.87 -4.33 1.82
CA SER A 200 -4.52 -5.10 0.61
C SER A 200 -5.67 -5.20 -0.40
N GLU A 201 -6.92 -5.27 0.07
CA GLU A 201 -8.09 -5.28 -0.80
C GLU A 201 -8.23 -3.96 -1.58
N GLY A 202 -7.81 -2.84 -1.02
CA GLY A 202 -7.66 -1.58 -1.73
C GLY A 202 -6.67 -1.67 -2.89
N THR A 203 -5.50 -2.31 -2.68
CA THR A 203 -4.56 -2.58 -3.77
C THR A 203 -5.18 -3.41 -4.88
N ARG A 204 -5.91 -4.46 -4.51
CA ARG A 204 -6.58 -5.34 -5.46
C ARG A 204 -7.59 -4.56 -6.29
N ILE A 205 -8.43 -3.74 -5.65
CA ILE A 205 -9.39 -2.87 -6.35
C ILE A 205 -8.66 -1.90 -7.29
N THR A 206 -7.60 -1.25 -6.82
CA THR A 206 -6.80 -0.34 -7.67
C THR A 206 -6.25 -1.06 -8.88
N ILE A 207 -5.64 -2.23 -8.70
CA ILE A 207 -5.13 -3.05 -9.82
C ILE A 207 -6.27 -3.41 -10.77
N GLN A 208 -7.43 -3.86 -10.26
CA GLN A 208 -8.57 -4.21 -11.10
C GLN A 208 -9.17 -3.02 -11.85
N ASN A 209 -8.92 -1.78 -11.40
CA ASN A 209 -9.36 -0.57 -12.09
C ASN A 209 -8.34 -0.07 -13.14
N LEU A 210 -7.08 -0.47 -13.07
CA LEU A 210 -6.06 -0.08 -14.05
C LEU A 210 -6.28 -0.74 -15.41
N THR A 211 -6.09 0.00 -16.49
CA THR A 211 -6.01 -0.55 -17.86
C THR A 211 -4.60 -0.40 -18.41
N TRP A 212 -3.97 -1.52 -18.76
CA TRP A 212 -2.62 -1.52 -19.33
C TRP A 212 -2.43 -2.66 -20.33
N ALA A 213 -1.59 -2.42 -21.33
CA ALA A 213 -1.27 -3.41 -22.38
C ALA A 213 -2.53 -4.12 -22.96
N GLY A 214 -3.59 -3.34 -23.20
CA GLY A 214 -4.80 -3.79 -23.90
C GLY A 214 -5.90 -4.42 -23.04
N HIS A 215 -5.69 -4.63 -21.73
CA HIS A 215 -6.73 -5.20 -20.85
C HIS A 215 -6.82 -4.46 -19.51
N GLN A 216 -8.02 -4.40 -18.95
CA GLN A 216 -8.27 -3.87 -17.60
C GLN A 216 -7.99 -4.94 -16.54
N GLY A 217 -7.28 -4.59 -15.47
CA GLY A 217 -7.01 -5.42 -14.29
C GLY A 217 -6.33 -6.73 -14.59
N PHE A 218 -6.05 -7.52 -13.56
CA PHE A 218 -5.62 -8.90 -13.77
C PHE A 218 -6.76 -9.74 -14.34
N GLN A 219 -6.43 -10.59 -15.31
CA GLN A 219 -7.39 -11.49 -15.95
C GLN A 219 -7.62 -12.76 -15.12
N LYS A 220 -6.67 -13.11 -14.24
CA LYS A 220 -6.74 -14.24 -13.34
C LYS A 220 -6.61 -13.82 -11.88
N PRO A 221 -7.27 -14.51 -10.95
CA PRO A 221 -7.18 -14.21 -9.53
C PRO A 221 -5.78 -14.51 -8.96
N ILE A 222 -5.38 -13.76 -7.94
CA ILE A 222 -4.14 -13.93 -7.19
C ILE A 222 -4.24 -15.22 -6.36
N LYS A 223 -3.54 -16.27 -6.78
CA LYS A 223 -3.64 -17.62 -6.18
C LYS A 223 -2.30 -18.35 -6.06
N THR A 224 -1.22 -17.82 -6.61
CA THR A 224 0.05 -18.53 -6.66
C THR A 224 0.78 -18.35 -5.33
N PRO A 225 1.03 -19.42 -4.55
CA PRO A 225 1.82 -19.28 -3.34
C PRO A 225 3.28 -19.02 -3.68
N TRP A 226 3.95 -18.21 -2.87
CA TRP A 226 5.42 -18.05 -2.89
C TRP A 226 6.01 -18.53 -1.56
N THR A 227 7.25 -19.01 -1.60
CA THR A 227 7.84 -19.73 -0.47
C THR A 227 9.30 -19.37 -0.26
N VAL A 228 9.71 -19.30 1.01
CA VAL A 228 11.12 -19.22 1.41
C VAL A 228 11.48 -20.51 2.12
N ASN A 229 12.48 -21.22 1.62
CA ASN A 229 12.91 -22.51 2.19
C ASN A 229 11.76 -23.54 2.38
N GLY A 230 10.77 -23.53 1.48
CA GLY A 230 9.60 -24.41 1.53
C GLY A 230 8.44 -23.93 2.42
N THR A 231 8.62 -22.84 3.17
CA THR A 231 7.56 -22.22 3.98
C THR A 231 6.80 -21.19 3.14
N LYS A 232 5.47 -21.26 3.10
CA LYS A 232 4.62 -20.25 2.43
C LYS A 232 4.63 -18.94 3.21
N HIS A 233 4.83 -17.82 2.50
CA HIS A 233 4.77 -16.47 3.08
C HIS A 233 3.67 -15.60 2.46
N GLY A 234 2.92 -16.10 1.49
CA GLY A 234 1.78 -15.38 0.94
C GLY A 234 1.40 -15.85 -0.45
N LEU A 235 0.75 -14.96 -1.19
CA LEU A 235 0.33 -15.18 -2.57
C LEU A 235 0.92 -14.11 -3.47
N TYR A 236 1.14 -14.43 -4.74
CA TYR A 236 1.52 -13.45 -5.73
C TYR A 236 0.81 -13.71 -7.06
N HIS A 237 0.85 -12.69 -7.91
CA HIS A 237 0.40 -12.79 -9.28
C HIS A 237 1.18 -11.84 -10.17
N THR A 238 1.48 -12.29 -11.39
CA THR A 238 2.15 -11.46 -12.40
C THR A 238 1.37 -11.50 -13.69
N GLU A 239 1.03 -10.32 -14.23
CA GLU A 239 0.53 -10.19 -15.59
C GLU A 239 1.09 -8.93 -16.23
N ARG A 240 1.52 -9.03 -17.51
CA ARG A 240 1.89 -7.87 -18.34
C ARG A 240 2.85 -6.92 -17.59
N LYS A 241 3.89 -7.50 -16.99
CA LYS A 241 4.97 -6.84 -16.23
C LYS A 241 4.59 -6.21 -14.88
N LEU A 242 3.33 -6.27 -14.45
CA LEU A 242 2.94 -5.92 -13.08
C LEU A 242 2.97 -7.18 -12.22
N THR A 243 3.68 -7.14 -11.09
CA THR A 243 3.63 -8.19 -10.07
C THR A 243 3.03 -7.65 -8.78
N TYR A 244 2.01 -8.33 -8.25
CA TYR A 244 1.46 -8.05 -6.92
C TYR A 244 1.81 -9.19 -5.96
N ILE A 245 2.27 -8.85 -4.76
CA ILE A 245 2.78 -9.80 -3.78
C ILE A 245 2.15 -9.50 -2.42
N GLU A 246 1.44 -10.47 -1.88
CA GLU A 246 0.85 -10.43 -0.54
C GLU A 246 1.78 -11.13 0.44
N PHE A 247 1.94 -10.54 1.62
CA PHE A 247 2.72 -11.09 2.72
C PHE A 247 1.77 -11.48 3.87
N ASP A 248 1.59 -12.79 4.07
CA ASP A 248 0.89 -13.35 5.21
C ASP A 248 1.64 -12.97 6.49
N ASN A 249 0.96 -12.47 7.53
CA ASN A 249 1.58 -12.11 8.81
C ASN A 249 2.59 -10.93 8.78
N ALA A 250 2.54 -10.06 7.77
CA ALA A 250 3.24 -8.77 7.78
C ALA A 250 2.22 -7.63 7.82
N GLY A 251 2.60 -6.51 8.42
CA GLY A 251 1.89 -5.25 8.34
C GLY A 251 2.52 -4.31 7.30
N HIS A 252 2.31 -3.01 7.49
CA HIS A 252 2.73 -1.92 6.61
C HIS A 252 4.23 -1.87 6.36
N MET A 253 5.02 -2.27 7.37
CA MET A 253 6.48 -2.25 7.33
C MET A 253 7.02 -3.66 7.05
N ILE A 254 6.66 -4.25 5.90
CA ILE A 254 7.01 -5.65 5.56
C ILE A 254 8.47 -6.04 5.90
N PRO A 255 9.52 -5.25 5.56
CA PRO A 255 10.90 -5.65 5.86
C PRO A 255 11.24 -5.64 7.35
N GLN A 256 10.51 -4.89 8.17
CA GLN A 256 10.62 -4.92 9.64
C GLN A 256 9.97 -6.19 10.19
N ASP A 257 8.83 -6.59 9.63
CA ASP A 257 8.05 -7.73 10.11
C ASP A 257 8.61 -9.08 9.68
N GLN A 258 9.06 -9.16 8.42
CA GLN A 258 9.56 -10.38 7.79
C GLN A 258 10.84 -10.08 6.98
N PRO A 259 11.96 -9.81 7.65
CA PRO A 259 13.20 -9.40 6.98
C PRO A 259 13.74 -10.45 6.00
N GLU A 260 13.67 -11.74 6.35
CA GLU A 260 14.12 -12.83 5.46
C GLU A 260 13.24 -12.91 4.20
N ALA A 261 11.93 -12.86 4.38
CA ALA A 261 10.98 -12.96 3.27
C ALA A 261 11.06 -11.73 2.36
N ALA A 262 11.14 -10.53 2.94
CA ALA A 262 11.36 -9.29 2.18
C ALA A 262 12.67 -9.32 1.40
N LEU A 263 13.76 -9.85 1.98
CA LEU A 263 15.04 -9.99 1.29
C LEU A 263 14.97 -10.99 0.14
N HIS A 264 14.25 -12.10 0.30
CA HIS A 264 14.01 -13.07 -0.78
C HIS A 264 13.31 -12.43 -1.97
N VAL A 265 12.19 -11.74 -1.73
CA VAL A 265 11.45 -11.03 -2.79
C VAL A 265 12.28 -9.90 -3.40
N PHE A 266 13.09 -9.18 -2.59
CA PHE A 266 13.98 -8.14 -3.11
C PHE A 266 15.05 -8.71 -4.04
N LYS A 267 15.68 -9.84 -3.69
CA LYS A 267 16.62 -10.55 -4.56
C LYS A 267 15.97 -10.99 -5.86
N TRP A 268 14.71 -11.43 -5.80
CA TRP A 268 13.92 -11.74 -7.00
C TRP A 268 13.68 -10.50 -7.87
N VAL A 269 13.34 -9.32 -7.31
CA VAL A 269 13.20 -8.08 -8.09
C VAL A 269 14.50 -7.73 -8.83
N LEU A 270 15.65 -7.92 -8.17
CA LEU A 270 16.96 -7.63 -8.75
C LEU A 270 17.32 -8.61 -9.88
N ASN A 271 17.16 -9.92 -9.63
CA ASN A 271 17.77 -10.97 -10.45
C ASN A 271 16.77 -11.78 -11.29
N GLY A 272 15.47 -11.65 -11.03
CA GLY A 272 14.45 -12.58 -11.51
C GLY A 272 14.52 -13.93 -10.79
N GLY A 273 14.01 -14.98 -11.45
CA GLY A 273 13.96 -16.33 -10.90
C GLY A 273 12.62 -16.69 -10.27
N THR A 274 12.64 -17.61 -9.31
CA THR A 274 11.44 -18.14 -8.66
C THR A 274 11.14 -17.38 -7.36
N LEU A 275 9.87 -17.04 -7.18
CA LEU A 275 9.30 -16.52 -5.93
C LEU A 275 8.89 -17.65 -4.99
#